data_AF-A0A962MK57-F1
#
_entry.id   AF-A0A962MK57-F1
#
_cell.length_a   1.000
_cell.length_b   1.000
_cell.length_c   1.000
_cell.angle_alpha   90.00
_cell.angle_beta   90.00
_cell.angle_gamma   90.00
#
_symmetry.space_group_name_H-M   'P 1'
#
loop_
_entity.id
_entity.type
_entity.pdbx_description
1 polymer ?
#
loop_
_entity_poly.entity_id
_entity_poly.type
_entity_poly.pdbx_seq_one_letter_code
_entity_poly.pdbx_strand_id
1 'polypeptide(L)'
;MRSALQQLRSLTAICLGGGIVLATLAGAAAARLTLQVSTTEPLNFYWVLGSLMALPVLTLVLWLVLICIRPKALGNGSLGGLLHGLGRRLLQRWHPDKIHIATAQASTALFSPAAGGPWLLSALSHAIWLAYLLGCLVLCVALLSVQQYEFGWQTTILSAETYIQLTTTLAQLPSFLGFSTPDAAQIAASQWPGSDSPILRPDSAWSGLLLGCLVVYGILPRALLLLLCWWLRRRRLRQFRLDVERPEYARLRAQLMPQMERLGVIDPDHNSATASKPVTDSLPPPPQQGPIALL
;
A
#
# COMPACT_ATOMS: atom_id res chain seq x y z
N MET A 1 -7.13 7.75 -26.20
CA MET A 1 -6.40 6.75 -25.37
C MET A 1 -5.45 7.38 -24.35
N ARG A 2 -4.56 8.32 -24.72
CA ARG A 2 -3.70 9.03 -23.74
C ARG A 2 -4.50 9.81 -22.68
N SER A 3 -5.55 10.53 -23.09
CA SER A 3 -6.49 11.22 -22.19
C SER A 3 -7.19 10.26 -21.22
N ALA A 4 -7.70 9.14 -21.73
CA ALA A 4 -8.34 8.09 -20.92
C ALA A 4 -7.39 7.49 -19.87
N LEU A 5 -6.11 7.28 -20.22
CA LEU A 5 -5.09 6.81 -19.29
C LEU A 5 -4.76 7.86 -18.22
N GLN A 6 -4.65 9.13 -18.60
CA GLN A 6 -4.42 10.23 -17.65
C GLN A 6 -5.58 10.35 -16.66
N GLN A 7 -6.82 10.28 -17.13
CA GLN A 7 -8.02 10.32 -16.27
C GLN A 7 -8.13 9.12 -15.34
N LEU A 8 -7.81 7.91 -15.81
CA LEU A 8 -7.79 6.74 -14.94
C LEU A 8 -6.73 6.88 -13.83
N ARG A 9 -5.54 7.38 -14.18
CA ARG A 9 -4.46 7.63 -13.21
C ARG A 9 -4.84 8.70 -12.21
N SER A 10 -5.44 9.81 -12.65
CA SER A 10 -5.87 10.88 -11.74
C SER A 10 -6.98 10.42 -10.81
N LEU A 11 -8.01 9.72 -11.30
CA LEU A 11 -9.09 9.19 -10.46
C LEU A 11 -8.58 8.16 -9.46
N THR A 12 -7.70 7.25 -9.87
CA THR A 12 -7.09 6.28 -8.95
C THR A 12 -6.24 6.98 -7.88
N ALA A 13 -5.49 8.01 -8.25
CA ALA A 13 -4.70 8.82 -7.32
C ALA A 13 -5.59 9.60 -6.34
N ILE A 14 -6.70 10.16 -6.81
CA ILE A 14 -7.69 10.86 -5.96
C ILE A 14 -8.34 9.88 -4.98
N CYS A 15 -8.79 8.71 -5.44
CA CYS A 15 -9.36 7.69 -4.54
C CYS A 15 -8.34 7.23 -3.49
N LEU A 16 -7.08 7.04 -3.87
CA LEU A 16 -6.03 6.65 -2.94
C LEU A 16 -5.71 7.78 -1.95
N GLY A 17 -5.56 9.02 -2.43
CA GLY A 17 -5.32 10.19 -1.60
C GLY A 17 -6.46 10.43 -0.62
N GLY A 18 -7.71 10.36 -1.08
CA GLY A 18 -8.90 10.41 -0.23
C GLY A 18 -8.91 9.29 0.80
N GLY A 19 -8.55 8.07 0.42
CA GLY A 19 -8.41 6.94 1.34
C GLY A 19 -7.34 7.16 2.42
N ILE A 20 -6.20 7.76 2.07
CA ILE A 20 -5.13 8.11 3.01
C ILE A 20 -5.61 9.18 4.00
N VAL A 21 -6.26 10.24 3.51
CA VAL A 21 -6.81 11.30 4.37
C VAL A 21 -7.86 10.73 5.32
N LEU A 22 -8.82 9.95 4.81
CA LEU A 22 -9.84 9.31 5.63
C LEU A 22 -9.24 8.35 6.67
N ALA A 23 -8.23 7.56 6.29
CA ALA A 23 -7.55 6.67 7.23
C ALA A 23 -6.84 7.45 8.34
N THR A 24 -6.14 8.53 7.98
CA THR A 24 -5.46 9.41 8.96
C THR A 24 -6.47 10.03 9.93
N LEU A 25 -7.58 10.56 9.41
CA LEU A 25 -8.66 11.12 10.22
C LEU A 25 -9.34 10.06 11.09
N ALA A 26 -9.54 8.85 10.58
CA ALA A 26 -10.09 7.73 11.35
C ALA A 26 -9.14 7.30 12.49
N GLY A 27 -7.84 7.32 12.25
CA GLY A 27 -6.84 7.05 13.29
C GLY A 27 -6.83 8.11 14.38
N ALA A 28 -6.84 9.38 13.99
CA ALA A 28 -6.99 10.48 14.93
C ALA A 28 -8.31 10.36 15.71
N ALA A 29 -9.44 10.09 15.04
CA ALA A 29 -10.71 9.88 15.72
C ALA A 29 -10.66 8.72 16.72
N ALA A 30 -10.04 7.59 16.37
CA ALA A 30 -9.87 6.46 17.28
C ALA A 30 -9.04 6.86 18.53
N ALA A 31 -7.91 7.55 18.35
CA ALA A 31 -7.11 8.06 19.47
C ALA A 31 -7.93 8.98 20.40
N ARG A 32 -8.72 9.90 19.82
CA ARG A 32 -9.57 10.80 20.60
C ARG A 32 -10.64 10.05 21.38
N LEU A 33 -11.40 9.19 20.71
CA LEU A 33 -12.52 8.47 21.29
C LEU A 33 -12.04 7.57 22.43
N THR A 34 -10.94 6.85 22.23
CA THR A 34 -10.36 5.96 23.23
C THR A 34 -9.84 6.70 24.45
N LEU A 35 -9.11 7.80 24.27
CA LEU A 35 -8.53 8.54 25.41
C LEU A 35 -9.59 9.37 26.17
N GLN A 36 -10.75 9.64 25.58
CA GLN A 36 -11.84 10.40 26.20
C GLN A 36 -12.99 9.51 26.73
N VAL A 37 -12.78 8.19 26.83
CA VAL A 37 -13.82 7.26 27.32
C VAL A 37 -14.23 7.56 28.76
N SER A 38 -13.28 7.91 29.63
CA SER A 38 -13.54 8.20 31.04
C SER A 38 -12.77 9.43 31.50
N THR A 39 -13.40 10.25 32.33
CA THR A 39 -12.79 11.42 32.99
C THR A 39 -12.66 11.23 34.49
N THR A 40 -13.21 10.15 35.04
CA THR A 40 -13.27 9.88 36.49
C THR A 40 -12.53 8.61 36.89
N GLU A 41 -12.30 7.71 35.95
CA GLU A 41 -11.56 6.46 36.18
C GLU A 41 -10.25 6.46 35.39
N PRO A 42 -9.18 5.86 35.93
CA PRO A 42 -7.93 5.75 35.20
C PRO A 42 -8.11 4.91 33.93
N LEU A 43 -7.43 5.29 32.86
CA LEU A 43 -7.47 4.61 31.58
C LEU A 43 -6.72 3.28 31.67
N ASN A 44 -7.41 2.20 31.31
CA ASN A 44 -6.76 0.91 31.19
C ASN A 44 -5.88 0.85 29.95
N PHE A 45 -4.57 0.68 30.17
CA PHE A 45 -3.57 0.64 29.11
C PHE A 45 -3.91 -0.37 28.00
N TYR A 46 -4.34 -1.59 28.33
CA TYR A 46 -4.64 -2.62 27.32
C TYR A 46 -5.93 -2.34 26.55
N TRP A 47 -6.92 -1.67 27.15
CA TRP A 47 -8.09 -1.19 26.42
C TRP A 47 -7.72 -0.09 25.43
N VAL A 48 -6.87 0.84 25.85
CA VAL A 48 -6.36 1.90 24.97
C VAL A 48 -5.53 1.30 23.84
N LEU A 49 -4.52 0.50 24.16
CA LEU A 49 -3.65 -0.14 23.17
C LEU A 49 -4.45 -1.05 22.23
N GLY A 50 -5.35 -1.87 22.78
CA GLY A 50 -6.19 -2.79 22.05
C GLY A 50 -7.11 -2.07 21.06
N SER A 51 -7.79 -0.99 21.47
CA SER A 51 -8.67 -0.24 20.57
C SER A 51 -7.93 0.41 19.39
N LEU A 52 -6.71 0.91 19.61
CA LEU A 52 -5.89 1.52 18.56
C LEU A 52 -5.20 0.48 17.66
N MET A 53 -4.86 -0.70 18.19
CA MET A 53 -4.05 -1.70 17.50
C MET A 53 -4.83 -2.91 16.98
N ALA A 54 -6.01 -3.24 17.52
CA ALA A 54 -6.69 -4.51 17.21
C ALA A 54 -6.95 -4.68 15.71
N LEU A 55 -7.54 -3.67 15.08
CA LEU A 55 -7.86 -3.73 13.65
C LEU A 55 -6.59 -3.70 12.76
N PRO A 56 -5.60 -2.81 13.00
CA PRO A 56 -4.30 -2.89 12.33
C PRO A 56 -3.57 -4.23 12.53
N VAL A 57 -3.62 -4.86 13.70
CA VAL A 57 -2.97 -6.16 13.94
C VAL A 57 -3.73 -7.28 13.25
N LEU A 58 -5.05 -7.34 13.39
CA LEU A 58 -5.90 -8.34 12.73
C LEU A 58 -5.69 -8.36 11.22
N THR A 59 -5.70 -7.18 10.59
CA THR A 59 -5.53 -7.06 9.14
C THR A 59 -4.10 -7.35 8.70
N LEU A 60 -3.11 -7.18 9.58
CA LEU A 60 -1.73 -7.57 9.33
C LEU A 60 -1.59 -9.11 9.33
N VAL A 61 -2.16 -9.76 10.34
CA VAL A 61 -2.18 -11.23 10.46
C VAL A 61 -2.93 -11.83 9.28
N LEU A 62 -4.12 -11.30 8.95
CA LEU A 62 -4.88 -11.77 7.78
C LEU A 62 -4.08 -11.63 6.49
N TRP A 63 -3.40 -10.49 6.30
CA TRP A 63 -2.52 -10.29 5.15
C TRP A 63 -1.39 -11.33 5.11
N LEU A 64 -0.74 -11.60 6.25
CA LEU A 64 0.36 -12.56 6.37
C LEU A 64 -0.10 -13.99 6.06
N VAL A 65 -1.27 -14.40 6.57
CA VAL A 65 -1.88 -15.70 6.26
C VAL A 65 -2.20 -15.80 4.77
N LEU A 66 -2.83 -14.77 4.19
CA LEU A 66 -3.21 -14.78 2.78
C LEU A 66 -1.99 -14.80 1.86
N ILE A 67 -0.90 -14.09 2.18
CA ILE A 67 0.27 -14.02 1.28
C ILE A 67 1.03 -15.35 1.27
N CYS A 68 1.04 -16.06 2.40
CA CYS A 68 1.65 -17.38 2.53
C CYS A 68 0.81 -18.48 1.86
N ILE A 69 -0.52 -18.49 2.03
CA ILE A 69 -1.37 -19.59 1.55
C ILE A 69 -1.88 -19.34 0.12
N ARG A 70 -2.35 -18.12 -0.17
CA ARG A 70 -2.99 -17.77 -1.45
C ARG A 70 -2.56 -16.38 -1.93
N PRO A 71 -1.32 -16.20 -2.40
CA PRO A 71 -0.83 -14.90 -2.87
C PRO A 71 -1.66 -14.32 -4.03
N LYS A 72 -2.31 -15.17 -4.83
CA LYS A 72 -3.24 -14.76 -5.89
C LYS A 72 -4.56 -14.19 -5.35
N ALA A 73 -4.95 -14.53 -4.11
CA ALA A 73 -6.16 -14.04 -3.46
C ALA A 73 -6.01 -12.64 -2.85
N LEU A 74 -4.78 -12.12 -2.72
CA LEU A 74 -4.52 -10.71 -2.34
C LEU A 74 -4.91 -9.68 -3.41
N GLY A 75 -5.69 -10.08 -4.41
CA GLY A 75 -6.32 -9.19 -5.37
C GLY A 75 -7.33 -8.24 -4.72
N ASN A 76 -8.57 -8.24 -5.24
CA ASN A 76 -9.60 -7.26 -4.87
C ASN A 76 -10.04 -7.28 -3.40
N GLY A 77 -9.66 -8.28 -2.60
CA GLY A 77 -10.02 -8.39 -1.17
C GLY A 77 -9.23 -7.50 -0.22
N SER A 78 -8.22 -6.79 -0.71
CA SER A 78 -7.42 -5.84 0.08
C SER A 78 -7.97 -4.41 -0.01
N LEU A 79 -7.72 -3.56 1.00
CA LEU A 79 -8.12 -2.13 0.97
C LEU A 79 -7.59 -1.39 -0.27
N GLY A 80 -6.34 -1.67 -0.66
CA GLY A 80 -5.77 -1.16 -1.90
C GLY A 80 -6.51 -1.66 -3.15
N GLY A 81 -6.95 -2.92 -3.15
CA GLY A 81 -7.78 -3.49 -4.21
C GLY A 81 -9.18 -2.85 -4.30
N LEU A 82 -9.80 -2.60 -3.15
CA LEU A 82 -11.10 -1.95 -3.05
C LEU A 82 -11.05 -0.50 -3.59
N LEU A 83 -10.10 0.32 -3.14
CA LEU A 83 -9.95 1.70 -3.62
C LEU A 83 -9.64 1.77 -5.12
N HIS A 84 -8.81 0.86 -5.63
CA HIS A 84 -8.56 0.76 -7.06
C HIS A 84 -9.83 0.35 -7.84
N GLY A 85 -10.59 -0.61 -7.32
CA GLY A 85 -11.87 -1.03 -7.87
C GLY A 85 -12.89 0.10 -7.91
N LEU A 86 -12.94 0.94 -6.88
CA LEU A 86 -13.78 2.15 -6.83
C LEU A 86 -13.38 3.15 -7.91
N GLY A 87 -12.09 3.46 -8.05
CA GLY A 87 -11.61 4.37 -9.11
C GLY A 87 -11.99 3.88 -10.53
N ARG A 88 -11.91 2.57 -10.76
CA ARG A 88 -12.37 1.96 -12.03
C ARG A 88 -13.88 2.08 -12.23
N ARG A 89 -14.68 1.81 -11.20
CA ARG A 89 -16.14 1.94 -11.26
C ARG A 89 -16.57 3.38 -11.51
N LEU A 90 -15.92 4.36 -10.88
CA LEU A 90 -16.19 5.78 -11.11
C LEU A 90 -15.85 6.22 -12.54
N LEU A 91 -14.70 5.78 -13.07
CA LEU A 91 -14.34 6.07 -14.46
C LEU A 91 -15.38 5.51 -15.44
N GLN A 92 -15.82 4.27 -15.25
CA GLN A 92 -16.84 3.64 -16.10
C GLN A 92 -18.21 4.32 -15.97
N ARG A 93 -18.54 4.85 -14.78
CA ARG A 93 -19.78 5.57 -14.50
C ARG A 93 -19.81 6.94 -15.19
N TRP A 94 -18.69 7.67 -15.18
CA TRP A 94 -18.61 9.04 -15.72
C TRP A 94 -18.22 9.10 -17.19
N HIS A 95 -17.53 8.08 -17.69
CA HIS A 95 -17.09 7.99 -19.08
C HIS A 95 -17.41 6.60 -19.65
N PRO A 96 -18.67 6.35 -20.08
CA PRO A 96 -19.11 5.04 -20.56
C PRO A 96 -18.60 4.67 -21.98
N ASP A 97 -17.74 5.49 -22.58
CA ASP A 97 -17.24 5.24 -23.94
C ASP A 97 -16.35 3.99 -24.00
N LYS A 98 -16.39 3.31 -25.16
CA LYS A 98 -15.63 2.08 -25.43
C LYS A 98 -14.14 2.22 -25.11
N ILE A 99 -13.55 3.39 -25.35
CA ILE A 99 -12.12 3.67 -25.08
C ILE A 99 -11.82 3.68 -23.58
N HIS A 100 -12.68 4.27 -22.75
CA HIS A 100 -12.50 4.34 -21.30
C HIS A 100 -12.71 2.97 -20.64
N ILE A 101 -13.69 2.21 -21.11
CA ILE A 101 -13.93 0.83 -20.67
C ILE A 101 -12.73 -0.06 -21.02
N ALA A 102 -12.25 -0.02 -22.27
CA ALA A 102 -11.07 -0.76 -22.71
C ALA A 102 -9.82 -0.35 -21.92
N THR A 103 -9.65 0.94 -21.62
CA THR A 103 -8.54 1.44 -20.79
C THR A 103 -8.63 0.92 -19.34
N ALA A 104 -9.83 0.91 -18.75
CA ALA A 104 -10.07 0.39 -17.40
C ALA A 104 -9.95 -1.14 -17.29
N GLN A 105 -10.14 -1.86 -18.40
CA GLN A 105 -9.86 -3.30 -18.50
C GLN A 105 -8.35 -3.54 -18.67
N ALA A 106 -7.70 -2.81 -19.57
CA ALA A 106 -6.25 -2.90 -19.79
C ALA A 106 -5.44 -2.57 -18.53
N SER A 107 -5.92 -1.65 -17.68
CA SER A 107 -5.25 -1.34 -16.41
C SER A 107 -5.18 -2.53 -15.46
N THR A 108 -6.11 -3.48 -15.54
CA THR A 108 -6.06 -4.69 -14.69
C THR A 108 -4.85 -5.56 -14.98
N ALA A 109 -4.26 -5.47 -16.17
CA ALA A 109 -3.01 -6.14 -16.50
C ALA A 109 -1.85 -5.67 -15.61
N LEU A 110 -1.85 -4.40 -15.17
CA LEU A 110 -0.86 -3.88 -14.22
C LEU A 110 -1.04 -4.44 -12.80
N PHE A 111 -2.24 -4.89 -12.47
CA PHE A 111 -2.57 -5.56 -11.20
C PHE A 111 -2.60 -7.09 -11.33
N SER A 112 -2.17 -7.63 -12.48
CA SER A 112 -2.02 -9.07 -12.67
C SER A 112 -0.87 -9.62 -11.81
N PRO A 113 -0.90 -10.90 -11.44
CA PRO A 113 0.22 -11.56 -10.77
C PRO A 113 1.55 -11.43 -11.55
N ALA A 114 1.50 -11.50 -12.88
CA ALA A 114 2.68 -11.39 -13.75
C ALA A 114 3.36 -10.03 -13.65
N ALA A 115 2.59 -8.94 -13.55
CA ALA A 115 3.12 -7.59 -13.35
C ALA A 115 3.50 -7.30 -11.88
N GLY A 116 3.33 -8.26 -10.95
CA GLY A 116 3.53 -8.06 -9.52
C GLY A 116 2.36 -7.36 -8.82
N GLY A 117 1.13 -7.55 -9.30
CA GLY A 117 -0.10 -6.94 -8.76
C GLY A 117 -0.33 -7.12 -7.25
N PRO A 118 -0.23 -8.35 -6.71
CA PRO A 118 -0.40 -8.59 -5.28
C PRO A 118 0.51 -7.72 -4.41
N TRP A 119 1.76 -7.50 -4.83
CA TRP A 119 2.72 -6.65 -4.11
C TRP A 119 2.32 -5.17 -4.16
N LEU A 120 1.79 -4.70 -5.30
CA LEU A 120 1.29 -3.33 -5.40
C LEU A 120 0.05 -3.12 -4.51
N LEU A 121 -0.93 -4.02 -4.57
CA LEU A 121 -2.15 -3.91 -3.75
C LEU A 121 -1.86 -4.05 -2.25
N SER A 122 -0.89 -4.91 -1.90
CA SER A 122 -0.37 -5.02 -0.54
C SER A 122 0.28 -3.72 -0.10
N ALA A 123 1.18 -3.14 -0.91
CA ALA A 123 1.81 -1.85 -0.61
C ALA A 123 0.78 -0.74 -0.39
N LEU A 124 -0.23 -0.62 -1.28
CA LEU A 124 -1.30 0.36 -1.11
C LEU A 124 -2.08 0.14 0.20
N SER A 125 -2.37 -1.11 0.55
CA SER A 125 -3.07 -1.44 1.80
C SER A 125 -2.21 -1.11 3.03
N HIS A 126 -0.91 -1.43 3.01
CA HIS A 126 0.02 -1.05 4.08
C HIS A 126 0.13 0.46 4.23
N ALA A 127 0.14 1.22 3.13
CA ALA A 127 0.18 2.68 3.18
C ALA A 127 -1.07 3.28 3.85
N ILE A 128 -2.26 2.72 3.59
CA ILE A 128 -3.51 3.16 4.23
C ILE A 128 -3.49 2.87 5.74
N TRP A 129 -3.09 1.66 6.14
CA TRP A 129 -2.96 1.32 7.56
C TRP A 129 -1.88 2.13 8.26
N LEU A 130 -0.77 2.41 7.58
CA LEU A 130 0.29 3.27 8.10
C LEU A 130 -0.22 4.69 8.32
N ALA A 131 -1.02 5.24 7.39
CA ALA A 131 -1.65 6.54 7.53
C ALA A 131 -2.61 6.60 8.72
N TYR A 132 -3.42 5.55 8.94
CA TYR A 132 -4.23 5.40 10.14
C TYR A 132 -3.39 5.45 11.42
N LEU A 133 -2.33 4.64 11.48
CA LEU A 133 -1.46 4.58 12.66
C LEU A 133 -0.71 5.89 12.93
N LEU A 134 -0.30 6.60 11.89
CA LEU A 134 0.29 7.94 12.00
C LEU A 134 -0.74 8.95 12.51
N GLY A 135 -1.99 8.87 12.06
CA GLY A 135 -3.09 9.66 12.61
C GLY A 135 -3.31 9.42 14.10
N CYS A 136 -3.32 8.14 14.53
CA CYS A 136 -3.36 7.78 15.94
C CYS A 136 -2.18 8.39 16.70
N LEU A 137 -0.95 8.21 16.18
CA LEU A 137 0.28 8.66 16.85
C LEU A 137 0.29 10.17 17.04
N VAL A 138 0.04 10.93 15.97
CA VAL A 138 0.06 12.40 16.01
C VAL A 138 -0.96 12.91 17.01
N LEU A 139 -2.18 12.36 17.01
CA LEU A 139 -3.19 12.83 17.96
C LEU A 139 -2.90 12.38 19.40
N CYS A 140 -2.44 11.14 19.63
CA CYS A 140 -2.00 10.70 20.94
C CYS A 140 -0.90 11.62 21.49
N VAL A 141 0.13 11.93 20.69
CA VAL A 141 1.19 12.88 21.10
C VAL A 141 0.59 14.24 21.46
N ALA A 142 -0.29 14.79 20.62
CA ALA A 142 -0.91 16.09 20.87
C ALA A 142 -1.73 16.10 22.17
N LEU A 143 -2.57 15.08 22.38
CA LEU A 143 -3.43 14.97 23.57
C LEU A 143 -2.60 14.74 24.83
N LEU A 144 -1.68 13.78 24.82
CA LEU A 144 -0.81 13.45 25.96
C LEU A 144 0.15 14.61 26.33
N SER A 145 0.40 15.54 25.41
CA SER A 145 1.23 16.73 25.69
C SER A 145 0.47 17.87 26.36
N VAL A 146 -0.86 17.93 26.19
CA VAL A 146 -1.70 19.05 26.67
C VAL A 146 -2.60 18.63 27.84
N GLN A 147 -2.83 17.32 28.02
CA GLN A 147 -3.69 16.78 29.06
C GLN A 147 -2.93 15.73 29.88
N GLN A 148 -3.19 15.72 31.19
CA GLN A 148 -2.70 14.66 32.06
C GLN A 148 -3.69 13.49 31.99
N TYR A 149 -3.19 12.34 31.55
CA TYR A 149 -3.93 11.09 31.53
C TYR A 149 -3.37 10.16 32.58
N GLU A 150 -4.24 9.59 33.39
CA GLU A 150 -3.89 8.62 34.41
C GLU A 150 -4.15 7.23 33.87
N PHE A 151 -3.11 6.40 33.87
CA PHE A 151 -3.22 5.00 33.46
C PHE A 151 -3.26 4.13 34.70
N GLY A 152 -4.19 3.18 34.72
CA GLY A 152 -4.36 2.25 35.82
C GLY A 152 -4.90 0.93 35.30
N TRP A 153 -4.74 -0.14 36.07
CA TRP A 153 -5.18 -1.45 35.62
C TRP A 153 -5.95 -2.22 36.67
N GLN A 154 -6.82 -3.08 36.17
CA GLN A 154 -7.65 -4.01 36.91
C GLN A 154 -7.74 -5.30 36.10
N THR A 155 -7.58 -6.45 36.75
CA THR A 155 -7.73 -7.76 36.14
C THR A 155 -8.53 -8.67 37.08
N THR A 156 -9.52 -9.37 36.54
CA THR A 156 -10.29 -10.38 37.29
C THR A 156 -9.70 -11.78 37.10
N ILE A 157 -9.21 -12.08 35.90
CA ILE A 157 -8.71 -13.40 35.51
C ILE A 157 -7.19 -13.50 35.70
N LEU A 158 -6.47 -12.44 35.36
CA LEU A 158 -5.01 -12.40 35.40
C LEU A 158 -4.52 -12.05 36.80
N SER A 159 -3.52 -12.78 37.32
CA SER A 159 -2.84 -12.37 38.54
C SER A 159 -2.02 -11.09 38.31
N ALA A 160 -1.82 -10.31 39.38
CA ALA A 160 -1.00 -9.10 39.34
C ALA A 160 0.42 -9.38 38.81
N GLU A 161 1.02 -10.47 39.26
CA GLU A 161 2.36 -10.89 38.80
C GLU A 161 2.40 -11.16 37.29
N THR A 162 1.40 -11.86 36.75
CA THR A 162 1.30 -12.12 35.31
C THR A 162 1.12 -10.83 34.51
N TYR A 163 0.32 -9.89 35.03
CA TYR A 163 0.14 -8.58 34.41
C TYR A 163 1.48 -7.81 34.33
N ILE A 164 2.21 -7.73 35.44
CA ILE A 164 3.52 -7.07 35.51
C ILE A 164 4.52 -7.73 34.54
N GLN A 165 4.60 -9.06 34.52
CA GLN A 165 5.49 -9.79 33.60
C GLN A 165 5.12 -9.53 32.14
N LEU A 166 3.83 -9.51 31.80
CA LEU A 166 3.36 -9.26 30.44
C LEU A 166 3.67 -7.82 30.00
N THR A 167 3.41 -6.83 30.86
CA THR A 167 3.70 -5.42 30.56
C THR A 167 5.21 -5.15 30.46
N THR A 168 6.02 -5.70 31.36
CA THR A 168 7.48 -5.57 31.30
C THR A 168 8.06 -6.22 30.04
N THR A 169 7.56 -7.39 29.63
CA THR A 169 7.97 -8.04 28.37
C THR A 169 7.59 -7.19 27.16
N LEU A 170 6.37 -6.65 27.14
CA LEU A 170 5.90 -5.75 26.08
C LEU A 170 6.74 -4.45 26.03
N ALA A 171 7.23 -3.97 27.17
CA ALA A 171 8.00 -2.74 27.27
C ALA A 171 9.45 -2.87 26.76
N GLN A 172 10.01 -4.07 26.61
CA GLN A 172 11.42 -4.27 26.25
C GLN A 172 11.82 -3.63 24.92
N LEU A 173 11.03 -3.83 23.86
CA LEU A 173 11.36 -3.26 22.55
C LEU A 173 11.14 -1.74 22.50
N PRO A 174 10.03 -1.18 23.03
CA PRO A 174 9.89 0.26 23.22
C PRO A 174 11.03 0.90 24.02
N SER A 175 11.41 0.31 25.16
CA SER A 175 12.47 0.86 26.02
C SER A 175 13.84 0.82 25.35
N PHE A 176 14.13 -0.24 24.59
CA PHE A 176 15.34 -0.34 23.76
C PHE A 176 15.43 0.78 22.72
N LEU A 177 14.31 1.25 22.17
CA LEU A 177 14.26 2.39 21.26
C LEU A 177 14.26 3.76 21.97
N GLY A 178 14.38 3.79 23.29
CA GLY A 178 14.48 5.01 24.09
C GLY A 178 13.15 5.63 24.51
N PHE A 179 12.03 4.90 24.39
CA PHE A 179 10.77 5.36 24.98
C PHE A 179 10.77 5.18 26.50
N SER A 180 10.25 6.15 27.24
CA SER A 180 9.99 6.00 28.67
C SER A 180 8.96 4.89 28.89
N THR A 181 9.29 3.88 29.70
CA THR A 181 8.38 2.77 30.02
C THR A 181 8.38 2.51 31.51
N PRO A 182 7.24 2.15 32.12
CA PRO A 182 7.16 1.93 33.56
C PRO A 182 7.93 0.66 33.95
N ASP A 183 8.68 0.73 35.05
CA ASP A 183 9.32 -0.44 35.65
C ASP A 183 8.30 -1.33 36.40
N ALA A 184 8.75 -2.49 36.89
CA ALA A 184 7.86 -3.43 37.58
C ALA A 184 7.19 -2.84 38.84
N ALA A 185 7.88 -1.94 39.56
CA ALA A 185 7.34 -1.30 40.75
C ALA A 185 6.28 -0.25 40.40
N GLN A 186 6.53 0.55 39.35
CA GLN A 186 5.58 1.50 38.79
C GLN A 186 4.32 0.80 38.25
N ILE A 187 4.49 -0.34 37.56
CA ILE A 187 3.35 -1.14 37.08
C ILE A 187 2.53 -1.67 38.27
N ALA A 188 3.19 -2.23 39.30
CA ALA A 188 2.51 -2.73 40.49
C ALA A 188 1.74 -1.61 41.23
N ALA A 189 2.35 -0.43 41.37
CA ALA A 189 1.72 0.73 42.00
C ALA A 189 0.52 1.26 41.19
N SER A 190 0.49 1.04 39.87
CA SER A 190 -0.61 1.48 38.99
C SER A 190 -1.86 0.60 39.10
N GLN A 191 -1.88 -0.40 39.99
CA GLN A 191 -3.07 -1.20 40.24
C GLN A 191 -4.16 -0.35 40.90
N TRP A 192 -5.34 -0.30 40.29
CA TRP A 192 -6.46 0.52 40.78
C TRP A 192 -7.50 -0.35 41.50
N PRO A 193 -7.61 -0.30 42.84
CA PRO A 193 -8.53 -1.17 43.58
C PRO A 193 -10.00 -0.72 43.51
N GLY A 194 -10.30 0.49 43.01
CA GLY A 194 -11.66 1.02 42.90
C GLY A 194 -11.80 2.46 43.42
N SER A 195 -13.03 2.94 43.46
CA SER A 195 -13.42 4.36 43.65
C SER A 195 -13.00 5.01 44.97
N ASP A 196 -12.60 4.24 45.99
CA ASP A 196 -12.25 4.76 47.33
C ASP A 196 -10.73 4.98 47.52
N SER A 197 -9.92 4.69 46.49
CA SER A 197 -8.49 4.95 46.51
C SER A 197 -8.18 6.29 45.85
N PRO A 198 -7.26 7.12 46.37
CA PRO A 198 -6.83 8.32 45.66
C PRO A 198 -6.15 7.92 44.35
N ILE A 199 -6.48 8.61 43.25
CA ILE A 199 -5.85 8.36 41.96
C ILE A 199 -4.34 8.54 42.11
N LEU A 200 -3.59 7.44 41.94
CA LEU A 200 -2.14 7.50 42.04
C LEU A 200 -1.61 8.39 40.93
N ARG A 201 -0.60 9.17 41.30
CA ARG A 201 -0.01 10.27 40.52
C ARG A 201 0.18 9.90 39.04
N PRO A 202 -0.06 10.84 38.11
CA PRO A 202 0.17 10.62 36.69
C PRO A 202 1.64 10.24 36.42
N ASP A 203 1.85 9.00 35.99
CA ASP A 203 3.17 8.49 35.63
C ASP A 203 3.36 8.58 34.12
N SER A 204 4.17 9.56 33.69
CA SER A 204 4.50 9.82 32.29
C SER A 204 5.08 8.60 31.54
N ALA A 205 5.57 7.60 32.28
CA ALA A 205 6.10 6.37 31.73
C ALA A 205 5.05 5.54 30.96
N TRP A 206 3.78 5.56 31.37
CA TRP A 206 2.70 4.85 30.65
C TRP A 206 2.40 5.49 29.29
N SER A 207 2.44 6.82 29.21
CA SER A 207 2.30 7.55 27.95
C SER A 207 3.44 7.18 26.99
N GLY A 208 4.67 7.13 27.48
CA GLY A 208 5.84 6.72 26.70
C GLY A 208 5.71 5.27 26.20
N LEU A 209 5.25 4.34 27.05
CA LEU A 209 5.00 2.95 26.67
C LEU A 209 3.91 2.85 25.59
N LEU A 210 2.82 3.60 25.69
CA LEU A 210 1.74 3.60 24.70
C LEU A 210 2.24 4.06 23.33
N LEU A 211 2.97 5.19 23.30
CA LEU A 211 3.56 5.73 22.07
C LEU A 211 4.60 4.77 21.49
N GLY A 212 5.46 4.21 22.34
CA GLY A 212 6.46 3.24 21.96
C GLY A 212 5.84 1.99 21.34
N CYS A 213 4.80 1.43 21.96
CA CYS A 213 4.07 0.28 21.41
C CYS A 213 3.46 0.58 20.04
N LEU A 214 2.85 1.76 19.87
CA LEU A 214 2.27 2.16 18.58
C LEU A 214 3.34 2.26 17.48
N VAL A 215 4.51 2.79 17.81
CA VAL A 215 5.65 2.90 16.89
C VAL A 215 6.25 1.53 16.58
N VAL A 216 6.61 0.76 17.60
CA VAL A 216 7.34 -0.51 17.47
C VAL A 216 6.47 -1.61 16.89
N TYR A 217 5.27 -1.81 17.42
CA TYR A 217 4.41 -2.94 17.06
C TYR A 217 3.40 -2.59 15.96
N GLY A 218 3.14 -1.30 15.72
CA GLY A 218 2.24 -0.83 14.68
C GLY A 218 2.96 -0.31 13.45
N ILE A 219 3.61 0.85 13.59
CA ILE A 219 4.13 1.66 12.49
C ILE A 219 5.33 0.97 11.82
N LEU A 220 6.32 0.55 12.62
CA LEU A 220 7.55 -0.05 12.14
C LEU A 220 7.30 -1.29 11.25
N PRO A 221 6.56 -2.33 11.69
CA PRO A 221 6.32 -3.50 10.84
C PRO A 221 5.54 -3.14 9.56
N ARG A 222 4.58 -2.20 9.64
CA ARG A 222 3.82 -1.76 8.47
C ARG A 222 4.70 -0.99 7.48
N ALA A 223 5.58 -0.12 7.95
CA ALA A 223 6.53 0.61 7.12
C ALA A 223 7.51 -0.34 6.43
N LEU A 224 8.06 -1.32 7.17
CA LEU A 224 8.96 -2.33 6.60
C LEU A 224 8.27 -3.17 5.52
N LEU A 225 7.04 -3.63 5.76
CA LEU A 225 6.27 -4.40 4.78
C LEU A 225 5.85 -3.56 3.57
N LEU A 226 5.53 -2.27 3.76
CA LEU A 226 5.28 -1.34 2.67
C LEU A 226 6.50 -1.25 1.75
N LEU A 227 7.69 -1.01 2.33
CA LEU A 227 8.95 -0.92 1.58
C LEU A 227 9.30 -2.23 0.89
N LEU A 228 9.13 -3.37 1.57
CA LEU A 228 9.38 -4.70 1.01
C LEU A 228 8.44 -4.98 -0.18
N CYS A 229 7.13 -4.78 -0.01
CA CYS A 229 6.15 -4.98 -1.08
C CYS A 229 6.44 -4.07 -2.28
N TRP A 230 6.77 -2.80 -2.01
CA TRP A 230 7.16 -1.85 -3.04
C TRP A 230 8.40 -2.32 -3.80
N TRP A 231 9.43 -2.77 -3.09
CA TRP A 231 10.67 -3.25 -3.69
C TRP A 231 10.46 -4.52 -4.51
N LEU A 232 9.69 -5.49 -4.00
CA LEU A 232 9.32 -6.70 -4.73
C LEU A 232 8.53 -6.36 -6.01
N ARG A 233 7.63 -5.37 -5.94
CA ARG A 233 6.93 -4.84 -7.12
C ARG A 233 7.90 -4.27 -8.15
N ARG A 234 8.84 -3.42 -7.73
CA ARG A 234 9.85 -2.83 -8.63
C ARG A 234 10.70 -3.91 -9.30
N ARG A 235 11.11 -4.94 -8.56
CA ARG A 235 11.86 -6.08 -9.10
C ARG A 235 11.06 -6.85 -10.15
N ARG A 236 9.80 -7.18 -9.85
CA ARG A 236 8.90 -7.86 -10.79
C ARG A 236 8.65 -7.04 -12.05
N LEU A 237 8.45 -5.73 -11.92
CA LEU A 237 8.28 -4.82 -13.06
C LEU A 237 9.52 -4.77 -13.97
N ARG A 238 10.73 -4.81 -13.41
CA ARG A 238 11.97 -4.87 -14.20
C ARG A 238 12.14 -6.17 -14.97
N GLN A 239 11.60 -7.27 -14.43
CA GLN A 239 11.61 -8.59 -15.06
C GLN A 239 10.41 -8.80 -16.00
N PHE A 240 9.42 -7.89 -15.97
CA PHE A 240 8.21 -8.00 -16.75
C PHE A 240 8.52 -7.66 -18.21
N ARG A 241 8.62 -8.69 -19.06
CA ARG A 241 8.56 -8.54 -20.51
C ARG A 241 7.12 -8.70 -20.95
N LEU A 242 6.59 -7.74 -21.72
CA LEU A 242 5.36 -7.98 -22.45
C LEU A 242 5.65 -9.09 -23.45
N ASP A 243 4.99 -10.22 -23.28
CA ASP A 243 5.05 -11.34 -24.21
C ASP A 243 4.21 -10.99 -25.44
N VAL A 244 4.84 -10.33 -26.41
CA VAL A 244 4.21 -9.86 -27.66
C VAL A 244 3.86 -11.05 -28.57
N GLU A 245 4.32 -12.27 -28.26
CA GLU A 245 4.09 -13.46 -29.09
C GLU A 245 2.77 -14.17 -28.79
N ARG A 246 2.00 -13.72 -27.79
CA ARG A 246 0.67 -14.32 -27.56
C ARG A 246 -0.26 -14.08 -28.75
N PRO A 247 -1.04 -15.09 -29.17
CA PRO A 247 -1.93 -15.00 -30.35
C PRO A 247 -2.98 -13.88 -30.22
N GLU A 248 -3.31 -13.47 -28.99
CA GLU A 248 -4.16 -12.30 -28.70
C GLU A 248 -3.53 -10.98 -29.17
N TYR A 249 -2.20 -10.83 -29.08
CA TYR A 249 -1.45 -9.68 -29.59
C TYR A 249 -1.22 -9.73 -31.09
N ALA A 250 -1.24 -10.91 -31.73
CA ALA A 250 -1.12 -11.03 -33.18
C ALA A 250 -2.29 -10.35 -33.92
N ARG A 251 -3.53 -10.47 -33.39
CA ARG A 251 -4.70 -9.75 -33.90
C ARG A 251 -4.59 -8.24 -33.70
N LEU A 252 -4.10 -7.80 -32.54
CA LEU A 252 -3.88 -6.37 -32.26
C LEU A 252 -2.75 -5.80 -33.12
N ARG A 253 -1.69 -6.57 -33.37
CA ARG A 253 -0.55 -6.20 -34.22
C ARG A 253 -1.01 -5.95 -35.65
N ALA A 254 -1.86 -6.81 -36.21
CA ALA A 254 -2.44 -6.61 -37.54
C ALA A 254 -3.34 -5.36 -37.62
N GLN A 255 -4.02 -5.00 -36.53
CA GLN A 255 -4.92 -3.83 -36.46
C GLN A 255 -4.22 -2.51 -36.07
N LEU A 256 -3.07 -2.57 -35.40
CA LEU A 256 -2.25 -1.42 -34.99
C LEU A 256 -1.08 -1.14 -35.94
N MET A 257 -0.77 -2.08 -36.85
CA MET A 257 0.12 -1.88 -38.00
C MET A 257 -0.62 -1.65 -39.33
N PRO A 258 -1.71 -0.87 -39.45
CA PRO A 258 -2.14 -0.42 -40.77
C PRO A 258 -1.18 0.70 -41.21
N GLN A 259 -0.46 0.43 -42.30
CA GLN A 259 0.39 1.37 -43.03
C GLN A 259 1.46 2.06 -42.17
N MET A 260 2.54 1.34 -41.86
CA MET A 260 3.83 1.91 -42.30
C MET A 260 3.69 2.01 -43.81
N GLU A 261 3.12 3.13 -44.25
CA GLU A 261 3.06 3.54 -45.63
C GLU A 261 4.45 3.28 -46.15
N ARG A 262 4.53 2.37 -47.13
CA ARG A 262 5.74 2.09 -47.89
C ARG A 262 6.43 3.44 -48.03
N LEU A 263 7.56 3.62 -47.36
CA LEU A 263 8.46 4.70 -47.71
C LEU A 263 8.71 4.42 -49.19
N GLY A 264 8.02 5.17 -50.04
CA GLY A 264 8.08 4.98 -51.48
C GLY A 264 9.55 5.02 -51.81
N VAL A 265 10.05 3.99 -52.48
CA VAL A 265 11.33 4.11 -53.16
C VAL A 265 11.11 5.24 -54.15
N ILE A 266 11.58 6.43 -53.81
CA ILE A 266 11.68 7.55 -54.74
C ILE A 266 12.88 7.18 -55.60
N ASP A 267 12.61 6.57 -56.75
CA ASP A 267 13.61 6.42 -57.80
C ASP A 267 13.77 7.80 -58.47
N PRO A 268 14.93 8.45 -58.39
CA PRO A 268 15.14 9.70 -59.07
C PRO A 268 15.33 9.42 -60.57
N ASP A 269 14.24 9.45 -61.33
CA ASP A 269 14.31 9.63 -62.77
C ASP A 269 14.86 11.05 -63.04
N HIS A 270 16.13 11.13 -63.42
CA HIS A 270 16.68 12.27 -64.13
C HIS A 270 16.81 11.95 -65.62
N ASN A 271 16.14 12.79 -66.38
CA ASN A 271 15.83 12.65 -67.79
C ASN A 271 17.07 12.81 -68.70
N SER A 272 17.01 12.11 -69.82
CA SER A 272 17.62 12.46 -71.13
C SER A 272 19.15 12.59 -71.26
N ALA A 273 19.77 11.53 -71.81
CA ALA A 273 20.77 11.67 -72.88
C ALA A 273 20.88 10.36 -73.69
N THR A 274 20.57 10.47 -74.99
CA THR A 274 20.93 9.59 -76.12
C THR A 274 22.09 8.60 -75.88
N ALA A 275 21.83 7.30 -76.04
CA ALA A 275 22.70 6.37 -76.78
C ALA A 275 22.04 5.00 -76.99
N SER A 276 22.06 4.54 -78.23
CA SER A 276 21.54 3.27 -78.72
C SER A 276 22.46 2.09 -78.34
N LYS A 277 21.90 0.95 -77.86
CA LYS A 277 22.18 -0.44 -78.32
C LYS A 277 21.57 -1.52 -77.39
N PRO A 278 21.38 -2.78 -77.87
CA PRO A 278 20.41 -3.73 -77.29
C PRO A 278 21.02 -4.94 -76.53
N VAL A 279 20.14 -5.70 -75.83
CA VAL A 279 20.28 -7.08 -75.29
C VAL A 279 21.17 -7.18 -74.03
N THR A 280 20.78 -7.76 -72.88
CA THR A 280 20.45 -9.18 -72.63
C THR A 280 19.87 -9.37 -71.22
N ASP A 281 18.97 -10.35 -71.08
CA ASP A 281 18.41 -10.92 -69.85
C ASP A 281 19.48 -11.37 -68.83
N SER A 282 19.35 -10.96 -67.56
CA SER A 282 19.87 -11.71 -66.41
C SER A 282 19.20 -11.28 -65.10
N LEU A 283 18.62 -12.24 -64.37
CA LEU A 283 18.01 -12.05 -63.04
C LEU A 283 19.08 -11.73 -61.97
N PRO A 284 18.79 -10.84 -61.00
CA PRO A 284 19.67 -10.59 -59.85
C PRO A 284 19.46 -11.59 -58.70
N PRO A 285 20.50 -11.86 -57.87
CA PRO A 285 20.41 -12.77 -56.73
C PRO A 285 19.71 -12.13 -55.52
N PRO A 286 19.14 -12.92 -54.59
CA PRO A 286 18.41 -12.40 -53.44
C PRO A 286 19.36 -11.87 -52.33
N PRO A 287 18.97 -10.82 -51.58
CA PRO A 287 19.80 -10.24 -50.53
C PRO A 287 19.77 -11.05 -49.22
N GLN A 288 20.94 -11.24 -48.62
CA GLN A 288 21.13 -11.79 -47.28
C GLN A 288 20.69 -10.77 -46.21
N GLN A 289 19.77 -11.16 -45.32
CA GLN A 289 19.35 -10.37 -44.16
C GLN A 289 20.18 -10.77 -42.92
N GLY A 290 21.00 -9.84 -42.42
CA GLY A 290 21.59 -9.92 -41.09
C GLY A 290 20.65 -9.35 -40.00
N PRO A 291 20.73 -9.80 -38.74
CA PRO A 291 19.78 -9.42 -37.69
C PRO A 291 20.05 -8.01 -37.14
N ILE A 292 19.00 -7.18 -37.12
CA ILE A 292 18.98 -5.87 -36.46
C ILE A 292 18.57 -6.05 -35.00
N ALA A 293 19.46 -5.69 -34.08
CA ALA A 293 19.17 -5.54 -32.66
C ALA A 293 18.43 -4.22 -32.40
N LEU A 294 17.33 -4.24 -31.63
CA LEU A 294 16.70 -3.03 -31.11
C LEU A 294 16.40 -3.16 -29.61
N LEU A 295 16.88 -2.14 -28.90
CA LEU A 295 16.61 -1.75 -27.51
C LEU A 295 15.15 -1.29 -27.33
#